data_AF-A0A9D7UF85-F1
#
_entry.id   AF-A0A9D7UF85-F1
#
_cell.length_a   1.000
_cell.length_b   1.000
_cell.length_c   1.000
_cell.angle_alpha   90.00
_cell.angle_beta   90.00
_cell.angle_gamma   90.00
#
_symmetry.space_group_name_H-M   'P 1'
#
loop_
_entity.id
_entity.type
_entity.pdbx_description
1 polymer ?
#
loop_
_entity_poly.entity_id
_entity_poly.type
_entity_poly.pdbx_seq_one_letter_code
_entity_poly.pdbx_strand_id
1 'polypeptide(L)'
;MMLVISLYLVSPAGAYLFHEVGYIDQLLFLVLFISIATFKKYKIFSITLFSSSMLIHELALFTTVPIFFTYLYLSTKNLKKSILYITPSLVLFLLVYMFFQTVPSDAIQLFKEKISNYSNYKFRNDFYTIFTNTFTGARNKLYYGINSLNQILLLAFLISTTTLIIYRLSNKQIILSLLVFSTGLLPLTLGLFGWDLSRWYFLSLSSLTVVFVIILIHYRTTFTEIFSIQSTVILYFIFYILLISNMHLRYFDGYKHRPMNLNSLKEVEKEFFRIPTR
;
A
#
# COMPACT_ATOMS: atom_id res chain seq x y z
N MET A 1 -20.29 3.82 -1.25
CA MET A 1 -19.38 2.67 -1.50
C MET A 1 -18.99 2.59 -2.97
N MET A 2 -19.92 2.39 -3.91
CA MET A 2 -19.58 2.30 -5.35
C MET A 2 -18.82 3.54 -5.85
N LEU A 3 -19.26 4.74 -5.47
CA LEU A 3 -18.55 5.98 -5.79
C LEU A 3 -17.08 5.99 -5.31
N VAL A 4 -16.79 5.44 -4.12
CA VAL A 4 -15.43 5.36 -3.56
C VAL A 4 -14.53 4.52 -4.44
N ILE A 5 -15.05 3.35 -4.84
CA ILE A 5 -14.34 2.38 -5.65
C ILE A 5 -14.14 2.96 -7.06
N SER A 6 -15.19 3.53 -7.66
CA SER A 6 -15.10 4.16 -8.98
C SER A 6 -14.09 5.29 -9.01
N LEU A 7 -14.10 6.19 -8.02
CA LEU A 7 -13.15 7.29 -7.93
C LEU A 7 -11.71 6.79 -7.74
N TYR A 8 -11.51 5.78 -6.89
CA TYR A 8 -10.21 5.12 -6.74
C TYR A 8 -9.71 4.56 -8.07
N LEU A 9 -10.53 3.78 -8.76
CA LEU A 9 -10.17 3.12 -10.02
C LEU A 9 -9.83 4.11 -11.13
N VAL A 10 -10.51 5.26 -11.16
CA VAL A 10 -10.22 6.31 -12.14
C VAL A 10 -8.95 7.06 -11.77
N SER A 11 -8.65 7.24 -10.47
CA SER A 11 -7.48 7.98 -9.97
C SER A 11 -6.13 7.42 -10.45
N PRO A 12 -5.04 8.23 -10.43
CA PRO A 12 -3.67 7.74 -10.65
C PRO A 12 -3.29 6.48 -9.89
N ALA A 13 -3.79 6.28 -8.65
CA ALA A 13 -3.56 5.06 -7.89
C ALA A 13 -4.29 3.85 -8.49
N GLY A 14 -5.52 4.04 -8.99
CA GLY A 14 -6.25 3.01 -9.74
C GLY A 14 -5.55 2.66 -11.06
N ALA A 15 -5.06 3.66 -11.80
CA ALA A 15 -4.26 3.42 -13.00
C ALA A 15 -2.96 2.65 -12.67
N TYR A 16 -2.28 3.01 -11.59
CA TYR A 16 -1.09 2.30 -11.10
C TYR A 16 -1.41 0.83 -10.76
N LEU A 17 -2.57 0.55 -10.14
CA LEU A 17 -3.01 -0.83 -9.88
C LEU A 17 -3.08 -1.66 -11.16
N PHE A 18 -3.56 -1.11 -12.27
CA PHE A 18 -3.66 -1.84 -13.54
C PHE A 18 -2.35 -1.95 -14.30
N HIS A 19 -1.48 -0.94 -14.20
CA HIS A 19 -0.15 -0.97 -14.82
C HIS A 19 0.79 -1.96 -14.14
N GLU A 20 0.71 -2.08 -12.81
CA GLU A 20 1.56 -2.97 -12.02
C GLU A 20 0.87 -4.32 -11.74
N VAL A 21 0.06 -4.81 -12.69
CA VAL A 21 -0.56 -6.14 -12.60
C VAL A 21 0.51 -7.23 -12.61
N GLY A 22 0.38 -8.17 -11.68
CA GLY A 22 1.35 -9.25 -11.48
C GLY A 22 2.38 -8.97 -10.38
N TYR A 23 2.34 -7.78 -9.78
CA TYR A 23 3.17 -7.49 -8.60
C TYR A 23 2.69 -8.27 -7.38
N ILE A 24 3.66 -8.62 -6.54
CA ILE A 24 3.43 -9.34 -5.30
C ILE A 24 2.44 -8.62 -4.36
N ASP A 25 2.36 -7.29 -4.44
CA ASP A 25 1.42 -6.47 -3.67
C ASP A 25 -0.03 -6.88 -3.92
N GLN A 26 -0.38 -7.20 -5.17
CA GLN A 26 -1.73 -7.60 -5.55
C GLN A 26 -2.08 -8.98 -4.98
N LEU A 27 -1.11 -9.90 -4.95
CA LEU A 27 -1.29 -11.21 -4.31
C LEU A 27 -1.53 -11.04 -2.81
N LEU A 28 -0.82 -10.13 -2.14
CA LEU A 28 -1.04 -9.82 -0.73
C LEU A 28 -2.45 -9.25 -0.49
N PHE A 29 -2.91 -8.31 -1.31
CA PHE A 29 -4.27 -7.78 -1.23
C PHE A 29 -5.34 -8.85 -1.50
N LEU A 30 -5.09 -9.76 -2.45
CA LEU A 30 -5.99 -10.88 -2.73
C LEU A 30 -6.12 -11.81 -1.51
N VAL A 31 -4.99 -12.20 -0.91
CA VAL A 31 -4.96 -13.01 0.32
C VAL A 31 -5.69 -12.30 1.46
N LEU A 32 -5.48 -10.99 1.63
CA LEU A 32 -6.21 -10.16 2.59
C LEU A 32 -7.73 -10.23 2.35
N PHE A 33 -8.19 -10.02 1.12
CA PHE A 33 -9.63 -10.00 0.81
C PHE A 33 -10.28 -11.36 1.02
N ILE A 34 -9.64 -12.46 0.61
CA ILE A 34 -10.13 -13.82 0.87
C ILE A 34 -10.23 -14.07 2.37
N SER A 35 -9.22 -13.66 3.14
CA SER A 35 -9.19 -13.82 4.60
C SER A 35 -10.32 -13.03 5.27
N ILE A 36 -10.54 -11.78 4.86
CA ILE A 36 -11.66 -10.94 5.35
C ILE A 36 -13.02 -11.57 5.00
N ALA A 37 -13.19 -12.05 3.77
CA ALA A 37 -14.44 -12.63 3.30
C ALA A 37 -14.80 -13.92 4.03
N THR A 38 -13.80 -14.73 4.38
CA THR A 38 -13.98 -16.03 5.02
C THR A 38 -14.01 -15.97 6.55
N PHE A 39 -13.52 -14.89 7.17
CA PHE A 39 -13.28 -14.80 8.62
C PHE A 39 -14.48 -15.14 9.49
N LYS A 40 -15.68 -14.67 9.11
CA LYS A 40 -16.89 -14.94 9.91
C LYS A 40 -17.27 -16.43 9.96
N LYS A 41 -17.03 -17.17 8.88
CA LYS A 41 -17.42 -18.58 8.74
C LYS A 41 -16.28 -19.54 9.09
N TYR A 42 -15.04 -19.19 8.73
CA TYR A 42 -13.87 -20.06 8.84
C TYR A 42 -12.68 -19.36 9.49
N LYS A 43 -12.83 -18.92 10.75
CA LYS A 43 -11.84 -18.10 11.48
C LYS A 43 -10.41 -18.63 11.40
N ILE A 44 -10.21 -19.93 11.69
CA ILE A 44 -8.88 -20.55 11.71
C ILE A 44 -8.26 -20.47 10.32
N PHE A 45 -9.00 -20.91 9.29
CA PHE A 45 -8.56 -20.83 7.89
C PHE A 45 -8.15 -19.40 7.51
N SER A 46 -8.98 -18.41 7.81
CA SER A 46 -8.68 -17.01 7.47
C SER A 46 -7.43 -16.48 8.16
N ILE A 47 -7.22 -16.82 9.44
CA ILE A 47 -6.02 -16.42 10.17
C ILE A 47 -4.79 -17.12 9.58
N THR A 48 -4.84 -18.44 9.38
CA THR A 48 -3.73 -19.22 8.83
C THR A 48 -3.38 -18.76 7.41
N LEU A 49 -4.38 -18.57 6.55
CA LEU A 49 -4.21 -18.06 5.20
C LEU A 49 -3.56 -16.68 5.23
N PHE A 50 -4.09 -15.75 6.03
CA PHE A 50 -3.51 -14.42 6.14
C PHE A 50 -2.07 -14.45 6.68
N SER A 51 -1.79 -15.26 7.70
CA SER A 51 -0.44 -15.38 8.25
C SER A 51 0.57 -15.93 7.24
N SER A 52 0.16 -16.86 6.38
CA SER A 52 1.02 -17.38 5.30
C SER A 52 1.50 -16.30 4.32
N SER A 53 0.82 -15.14 4.24
CA SER A 53 1.31 -14.00 3.44
C SER A 53 2.68 -13.47 3.87
N MET A 54 3.08 -13.68 5.14
CA MET A 54 4.42 -13.32 5.63
C MET A 54 5.52 -14.19 4.99
N LEU A 55 5.18 -15.38 4.48
CA LEU A 55 6.11 -16.24 3.74
C LEU A 55 6.24 -15.83 2.27
N ILE A 56 5.26 -15.07 1.77
CA ILE A 56 5.25 -14.56 0.40
C ILE A 56 6.15 -13.34 0.31
N HIS A 57 5.93 -12.36 1.20
CA HIS A 57 6.73 -11.14 1.22
C HIS A 57 6.57 -10.38 2.54
N GLU A 58 7.68 -9.91 3.10
CA GLU A 58 7.75 -9.12 4.34
C GLU A 58 6.97 -7.79 4.29
N LEU A 59 6.73 -7.26 3.09
CA LEU A 59 5.95 -6.02 2.90
C LEU A 59 4.52 -6.13 3.42
N ALA A 60 4.00 -7.35 3.52
CA ALA A 60 2.69 -7.61 4.10
C ALA A 60 2.55 -7.03 5.51
N LEU A 61 3.64 -6.99 6.30
CA LEU A 61 3.66 -6.42 7.66
C LEU A 61 3.30 -4.92 7.67
N PHE A 62 3.72 -4.19 6.65
CA PHE A 62 3.56 -2.74 6.57
C PHE A 62 2.33 -2.33 5.77
N THR A 63 1.82 -3.21 4.90
CA THR A 63 0.69 -2.91 4.01
C THR A 63 -0.61 -3.57 4.48
N THR A 64 -0.68 -4.90 4.44
CA THR A 64 -1.94 -5.64 4.63
C THR A 64 -2.23 -6.00 6.08
N VAL A 65 -1.21 -6.20 6.93
CA VAL A 65 -1.38 -6.52 8.37
C VAL A 65 -2.14 -5.42 9.11
N PRO A 66 -1.84 -4.12 8.96
CA PRO A 66 -2.60 -3.05 9.61
C PRO A 66 -4.07 -3.06 9.19
N ILE A 67 -4.36 -3.39 7.92
CA ILE A 67 -5.72 -3.47 7.38
C ILE A 67 -6.48 -4.64 7.99
N PHE A 68 -5.86 -5.82 8.01
CA PHE A 68 -6.46 -7.00 8.60
C PHE A 68 -6.68 -6.80 10.10
N PHE A 69 -5.73 -6.20 10.82
CA PHE A 69 -5.88 -5.89 12.24
C PHE A 69 -7.04 -4.91 12.48
N THR A 70 -7.19 -3.88 11.64
CA THR A 70 -8.35 -2.97 11.68
C THR A 70 -9.66 -3.73 11.48
N TYR A 71 -9.72 -4.63 10.50
CA TYR A 71 -10.89 -5.48 10.27
C TYR A 71 -11.20 -6.39 11.47
N LEU A 72 -10.19 -7.02 12.07
CA LEU A 72 -10.35 -7.87 13.25
C LEU A 72 -10.88 -7.08 14.45
N TYR A 73 -10.39 -5.85 14.66
CA TYR A 73 -10.88 -4.96 15.70
C TYR A 73 -12.35 -4.61 15.50
N LEU A 74 -12.74 -4.22 14.28
CA LEU A 74 -14.13 -3.94 13.94
C LEU A 74 -15.03 -5.17 14.12
N SER A 75 -14.54 -6.35 13.69
CA SER A 75 -15.32 -7.59 13.72
C SER A 75 -15.51 -8.16 15.13
N THR A 76 -14.53 -7.97 16.02
CA THR A 76 -14.55 -8.54 17.37
C THR A 76 -14.96 -7.54 18.45
N LYS A 77 -14.81 -6.24 18.18
CA LYS A 77 -14.90 -5.14 19.16
C LYS A 77 -14.06 -5.38 20.42
N ASN A 78 -12.99 -6.16 20.31
CA ASN A 78 -12.15 -6.55 21.42
C ASN A 78 -10.68 -6.54 20.99
N LEU A 79 -9.92 -5.59 21.55
CA LEU A 79 -8.51 -5.42 21.23
C LEU A 79 -7.68 -6.66 21.54
N LYS A 80 -7.90 -7.30 22.70
CA LYS A 80 -7.15 -8.51 23.11
C LYS A 80 -7.35 -9.66 22.13
N LYS A 81 -8.60 -9.90 21.70
CA LYS A 81 -8.90 -10.94 20.68
C LYS A 81 -8.27 -10.60 19.33
N SER A 82 -8.30 -9.33 18.95
CA SER A 82 -7.71 -8.88 17.68
C SER A 82 -6.20 -9.04 17.66
N ILE A 83 -5.53 -8.73 18.79
CA ILE A 83 -4.10 -8.99 18.98
C ILE A 83 -3.81 -10.48 18.89
N LEU A 84 -4.57 -11.31 19.60
CA LEU A 84 -4.39 -12.76 19.55
C LEU A 84 -4.48 -13.32 18.13
N TYR A 85 -5.41 -12.80 17.32
CA TYR A 85 -5.57 -13.24 15.92
C TYR A 85 -4.48 -12.74 14.97
N ILE A 86 -3.79 -11.63 15.29
CA ILE A 86 -2.65 -11.15 14.48
C ILE A 86 -1.32 -11.76 14.93
N THR A 87 -1.24 -12.29 16.16
CA THR A 87 -0.02 -12.91 16.71
C THR A 87 0.62 -13.93 15.78
N PRO A 88 -0.10 -14.87 15.13
CA PRO A 88 0.55 -15.84 14.24
C PRO A 88 1.30 -15.20 13.08
N SER A 89 0.78 -14.10 12.50
CA SER A 89 1.48 -13.35 11.46
C SER A 89 2.75 -12.70 11.99
N LEU A 90 2.69 -12.09 13.19
CA LEU A 90 3.87 -11.47 13.81
C LEU A 90 4.95 -12.50 14.16
N VAL A 91 4.55 -13.65 14.71
CA VAL A 91 5.45 -14.76 15.00
C VAL A 91 6.09 -15.28 13.72
N LEU A 92 5.31 -15.49 12.67
CA LEU A 92 5.85 -15.99 11.40
C LEU A 92 6.82 -15.00 10.77
N PHE A 93 6.51 -13.69 10.81
CA PHE A 93 7.43 -12.64 10.39
C PHE A 93 8.74 -12.68 11.19
N LEU A 94 8.67 -12.77 12.53
CA LEU A 94 9.85 -12.85 13.37
C LEU A 94 10.69 -14.10 13.06
N LEU A 95 10.05 -15.25 12.84
CA LEU A 95 10.74 -16.47 12.45
C LEU A 95 11.45 -16.31 11.10
N VAL A 96 10.75 -15.79 10.08
CA VAL A 96 11.37 -15.51 8.77
C VAL A 96 12.56 -14.57 8.96
N TYR A 97 12.39 -13.47 9.68
CA TYR A 97 13.45 -12.48 9.89
C TYR A 97 14.66 -13.03 10.67
N MET A 98 14.43 -13.89 11.67
CA MET A 98 15.51 -14.47 12.47
C MET A 98 16.27 -15.59 11.75
N PHE A 99 15.58 -16.37 10.91
CA PHE A 99 16.16 -17.58 10.30
C PHE A 99 16.56 -17.40 8.83
N PHE A 100 15.96 -16.46 8.08
CA PHE A 100 16.43 -16.11 6.74
C PHE A 100 17.56 -15.09 6.86
N GLN A 101 18.77 -15.64 7.00
CA GLN A 101 19.99 -14.83 7.00
C GLN A 101 20.20 -14.18 5.62
N THR A 102 20.76 -12.98 5.66
CA THR A 102 21.25 -12.28 4.47
C THR A 102 22.39 -13.06 3.83
N VAL A 103 22.55 -12.95 2.51
CA VAL A 103 23.58 -13.69 1.77
C VAL A 103 24.97 -13.26 2.28
N PRO A 104 25.82 -14.20 2.72
CA PRO A 104 27.19 -13.87 3.16
C PRO A 104 27.96 -13.14 2.05
N SER A 105 28.82 -12.19 2.42
CA SER A 105 29.67 -11.43 1.50
C SER A 105 30.46 -12.35 0.56
N ASP A 106 30.95 -13.45 1.11
CA ASP A 106 31.83 -14.39 0.41
C ASP A 106 31.04 -15.18 -0.65
N ALA A 107 29.77 -15.49 -0.37
CA ALA A 107 28.87 -16.10 -1.34
C ALA A 107 28.54 -15.14 -2.49
N ILE A 108 28.38 -13.83 -2.21
CA ILE A 108 28.22 -12.81 -3.26
C ILE A 108 29.49 -12.73 -4.12
N GLN A 109 30.66 -12.78 -3.51
CA GLN A 109 31.93 -12.75 -4.25
C GLN A 109 32.11 -13.99 -5.14
N LEU A 110 31.91 -15.19 -4.60
CA LEU A 110 31.97 -16.44 -5.37
C LEU A 110 30.97 -16.44 -6.53
N PHE A 111 29.78 -15.89 -6.32
CA PHE A 111 28.79 -15.73 -7.38
C PHE A 111 29.26 -14.77 -8.49
N LYS A 112 29.83 -13.62 -8.11
CA LYS A 112 30.40 -12.66 -9.07
C LYS A 112 31.52 -13.28 -9.90
N GLU A 113 32.46 -13.97 -9.25
CA GLU A 113 33.57 -14.66 -9.90
C GLU A 113 33.06 -15.73 -10.86
N LYS A 114 32.05 -16.51 -10.44
CA LYS A 114 31.44 -17.52 -11.29
C LYS A 114 30.81 -16.90 -12.52
N ILE A 115 29.94 -15.89 -12.39
CA ILE A 115 29.34 -15.28 -13.58
C ILE A 115 30.43 -14.62 -14.44
N SER A 116 31.45 -13.97 -13.86
CA SER A 116 32.48 -13.29 -14.65
C SER A 116 33.26 -14.20 -15.57
N ASN A 117 33.37 -15.47 -15.22
CA ASN A 117 34.01 -16.48 -16.06
C ASN A 117 33.11 -16.92 -17.23
N TYR A 118 31.81 -16.66 -17.20
CA TYR A 118 30.85 -17.09 -18.22
C TYR A 118 30.17 -15.93 -18.98
N SER A 119 30.22 -14.71 -18.46
CA SER A 119 29.57 -13.55 -19.08
C SER A 119 30.55 -12.67 -19.84
N ASN A 120 30.21 -12.33 -21.09
CA ASN A 120 30.96 -11.36 -21.90
C ASN A 120 30.54 -9.90 -21.66
N TYR A 121 29.87 -9.59 -20.55
CA TYR A 121 29.41 -8.23 -20.23
C TYR A 121 29.96 -7.73 -18.89
N LYS A 122 30.13 -6.41 -18.78
CA LYS A 122 30.65 -5.76 -17.58
C LYS A 122 29.65 -5.87 -16.42
N PHE A 123 30.11 -6.35 -15.26
CA PHE A 123 29.28 -6.47 -14.06
C PHE A 123 28.88 -5.11 -13.51
N ARG A 124 27.59 -4.98 -13.21
CA ARG A 124 27.07 -3.94 -12.33
C ARG A 124 27.37 -4.25 -10.87
N ASN A 125 28.59 -3.90 -10.44
CA ASN A 125 29.03 -4.11 -9.07
C ASN A 125 28.18 -3.37 -8.03
N ASP A 126 27.59 -2.24 -8.44
CA ASP A 126 26.65 -1.45 -7.65
C ASP A 126 25.39 -2.25 -7.26
N PHE A 127 24.87 -3.12 -8.15
CA PHE A 127 23.68 -3.92 -7.87
C PHE A 127 23.91 -4.89 -6.70
N TYR A 128 25.09 -5.50 -6.63
CA TYR A 128 25.40 -6.47 -5.59
C TYR A 128 25.63 -5.84 -4.22
N THR A 129 25.96 -4.55 -4.16
CA THR A 129 26.04 -3.82 -2.89
C THR A 129 24.69 -3.76 -2.15
N ILE A 130 23.57 -3.96 -2.86
CA ILE A 130 22.23 -4.03 -2.26
C ILE A 130 22.09 -5.24 -1.33
N PHE A 131 22.78 -6.33 -1.63
CA PHE A 131 22.78 -7.56 -0.82
C PHE A 131 23.82 -7.56 0.30
N THR A 132 24.69 -6.55 0.35
CA THR A 132 25.68 -6.41 1.44
C THR A 132 25.06 -5.65 2.62
N ASN A 133 25.24 -6.18 3.83
CA ASN A 133 24.72 -5.59 5.09
C ASN A 133 25.42 -4.28 5.46
N THR A 134 25.11 -3.19 4.78
CA THR A 134 25.49 -1.86 5.23
C THR A 134 24.26 -0.95 5.24
N PHE A 135 23.65 -0.78 6.43
CA PHE A 135 22.64 0.24 6.69
C PHE A 135 23.16 1.67 6.48
N THR A 136 24.47 1.84 6.25
CA THR A 136 25.18 3.11 6.06
C THR A 136 25.77 3.26 4.66
N GLY A 137 25.56 2.30 3.75
CA GLY A 137 26.16 2.27 2.42
C GLY A 137 25.57 3.27 1.42
N ALA A 138 26.14 3.31 0.21
CA ALA A 138 25.67 4.13 -0.92
C ALA A 138 24.18 3.90 -1.27
N ARG A 139 23.61 2.77 -0.84
CA ARG A 139 22.18 2.42 -0.87
C ARG A 139 21.29 3.49 -0.22
N ASN A 140 21.75 4.21 0.79
CA ASN A 140 20.93 5.28 1.37
C ASN A 140 21.03 6.58 0.56
N LYS A 141 22.24 6.92 0.08
CA LYS A 141 22.49 8.20 -0.60
C LYS A 141 21.95 8.24 -2.03
N LEU A 142 21.97 7.13 -2.76
CA LEU A 142 21.48 7.06 -4.15
C LEU A 142 19.96 6.97 -4.25
N TYR A 143 19.27 6.58 -3.17
CA TYR A 143 17.85 6.24 -3.20
C TYR A 143 16.96 7.18 -2.37
N TYR A 144 17.51 7.92 -1.39
CA TYR A 144 16.75 8.83 -0.51
C TYR A 144 16.80 10.30 -0.93
N GLY A 145 16.44 10.56 -2.19
CA GLY A 145 16.27 11.93 -2.67
C GLY A 145 15.12 12.65 -1.95
N ILE A 146 15.43 13.73 -1.23
CA ILE A 146 14.50 14.66 -0.55
C ILE A 146 13.50 15.34 -1.53
N ASN A 147 13.63 15.10 -2.83
CA ASN A 147 12.87 15.75 -3.90
C ASN A 147 11.36 15.47 -3.92
N SER A 148 10.83 14.70 -2.96
CA SER A 148 9.41 14.33 -2.90
C SER A 148 8.72 14.73 -1.58
N LEU A 149 9.32 15.63 -0.80
CA LEU A 149 8.78 16.09 0.49
C LEU A 149 7.34 16.61 0.38
N ASN A 150 7.00 17.33 -0.70
CA ASN A 150 5.64 17.83 -0.95
C ASN A 150 4.61 16.69 -1.05
N GLN A 151 4.96 15.59 -1.72
CA GLN A 151 4.06 14.43 -1.89
C GLN A 151 3.88 13.68 -0.57
N ILE A 152 4.94 13.58 0.24
CA ILE A 152 4.89 13.00 1.58
C ILE A 152 3.97 13.84 2.48
N LEU A 153 4.10 15.17 2.47
CA LEU A 153 3.25 16.07 3.26
C LEU A 153 1.77 15.96 2.84
N LEU A 154 1.53 15.92 1.53
CA LEU A 154 0.20 15.74 0.95
C LEU A 154 -0.45 14.42 1.42
N LEU A 155 0.29 13.31 1.40
CA LEU A 155 -0.17 12.03 1.92
C LEU A 155 -0.36 12.04 3.44
N ALA A 156 0.57 12.63 4.20
CA ALA A 156 0.45 12.75 5.65
C ALA A 156 -0.80 13.54 6.05
N PHE A 157 -1.11 14.61 5.31
CA PHE A 157 -2.34 15.38 5.49
C PHE A 157 -3.58 14.53 5.15
N LEU A 158 -3.55 13.75 4.07
CA LEU A 158 -4.65 12.83 3.72
C LEU A 158 -4.88 11.76 4.80
N ILE A 159 -3.81 11.14 5.30
CA ILE A 159 -3.88 10.16 6.40
C ILE A 159 -4.51 10.81 7.64
N SER A 160 -4.06 12.02 8.00
CA SER A 160 -4.53 12.75 9.17
C SER A 160 -6.01 13.14 9.06
N THR A 161 -6.43 13.66 7.91
CA THR A 161 -7.84 14.01 7.64
C THR A 161 -8.74 12.77 7.63
N THR A 162 -8.32 11.69 6.97
CA THR A 162 -9.04 10.41 7.00
C THR A 162 -9.21 9.93 8.44
N THR A 163 -8.13 9.97 9.23
CA THR A 163 -8.13 9.55 10.63
C THR A 163 -9.09 10.40 11.47
N LEU A 164 -9.08 11.72 11.30
CA LEU A 164 -9.96 12.64 12.01
C LEU A 164 -11.44 12.41 11.65
N ILE A 165 -11.73 12.14 10.38
CA ILE A 165 -13.08 11.80 9.92
C ILE A 165 -13.52 10.50 10.60
N ILE A 166 -12.71 9.44 10.54
CA ILE A 166 -13.06 8.18 11.21
C ILE A 166 -13.19 8.35 12.72
N TYR A 167 -12.34 9.15 13.36
CA TYR A 167 -12.45 9.48 14.78
C TYR A 167 -13.83 10.07 15.10
N ARG A 168 -14.31 11.03 14.31
CA ARG A 168 -15.64 11.61 14.48
C ARG A 168 -16.75 10.60 14.19
N LEU A 169 -16.65 9.86 13.08
CA LEU A 169 -17.66 8.89 12.66
C LEU A 169 -17.81 7.71 13.63
N SER A 170 -16.73 7.32 14.29
CA SER A 170 -16.70 6.19 15.23
C SER A 170 -17.07 6.58 16.66
N ASN A 171 -17.66 7.77 16.87
CA ASN A 171 -17.93 8.33 18.19
C ASN A 171 -16.67 8.39 19.07
N LYS A 172 -15.59 8.96 18.50
CA LYS A 172 -14.31 9.23 19.17
C LYS A 172 -13.55 7.98 19.65
N GLN A 173 -13.67 6.86 18.92
CA GLN A 173 -12.89 5.65 19.24
C GLN A 173 -11.42 5.83 18.86
N ILE A 174 -10.59 6.20 19.84
CA ILE A 174 -9.15 6.45 19.67
C ILE A 174 -8.43 5.25 19.06
N ILE A 175 -8.72 4.02 19.52
CA ILE A 175 -8.07 2.80 19.02
C ILE A 175 -8.31 2.63 17.52
N LEU A 176 -9.55 2.79 17.05
CA LEU A 176 -9.86 2.67 15.64
C LEU A 176 -9.15 3.75 14.82
N SER A 177 -9.09 4.98 15.32
CA SER A 177 -8.35 6.07 14.68
C SER A 177 -6.86 5.79 14.57
N LEU A 178 -6.23 5.26 15.61
CA LEU A 178 -4.82 4.86 15.56
C LEU A 178 -4.57 3.74 14.54
N LEU A 179 -5.49 2.77 14.44
CA LEU A 179 -5.41 1.71 13.45
C LEU A 179 -5.51 2.27 12.02
N VAL A 180 -6.47 3.15 11.74
CA VAL A 180 -6.58 3.84 10.44
C VAL A 180 -5.34 4.64 10.12
N PHE A 181 -4.84 5.43 11.09
CA PHE A 181 -3.61 6.19 10.91
C PHE A 181 -2.43 5.29 10.55
N SER A 182 -2.27 4.17 11.26
CA SER A 182 -1.20 3.21 11.00
C SER A 182 -1.29 2.57 9.61
N THR A 183 -2.49 2.33 9.08
CA THR A 183 -2.69 1.69 7.77
C THR A 183 -2.18 2.52 6.61
N GLY A 184 -2.26 3.85 6.70
CA GLY A 184 -1.68 4.75 5.72
C GLY A 184 -0.21 5.09 6.02
N LEU A 185 0.14 5.27 7.29
CA LEU A 185 1.47 5.71 7.67
C LEU A 185 2.54 4.63 7.46
N LEU A 186 2.27 3.36 7.75
CA LEU A 186 3.28 2.30 7.69
C LEU A 186 3.86 2.11 6.27
N PRO A 187 3.06 2.00 5.19
CA PRO A 187 3.61 1.97 3.83
C PRO A 187 4.38 3.25 3.48
N LEU A 188 3.91 4.42 3.94
CA LEU A 188 4.57 5.69 3.69
C LEU A 188 5.94 5.78 4.37
N THR A 189 6.09 5.22 5.57
CA THR A 189 7.37 5.16 6.27
C THR A 189 8.39 4.30 5.52
N LEU A 190 7.95 3.22 4.86
CA LEU A 190 8.82 2.45 3.97
C LEU A 190 9.27 3.29 2.78
N GLY A 191 8.48 4.26 2.32
CA GLY A 191 8.90 5.23 1.31
C GLY A 191 10.11 6.08 1.73
N LEU A 192 10.35 6.27 3.03
CA LEU A 192 11.56 6.95 3.52
C LEU A 192 12.81 6.06 3.44
N PHE A 193 12.62 4.73 3.39
CA PHE A 193 13.69 3.74 3.39
C PHE A 193 13.76 2.92 2.08
N GLY A 194 12.81 3.14 1.17
CA GLY A 194 12.58 2.31 0.00
C GLY A 194 13.04 2.96 -1.29
N TRP A 195 13.49 2.12 -2.21
CA TRP A 195 13.55 2.43 -3.62
C TRP A 195 12.11 2.41 -4.19
N ASP A 196 11.82 3.32 -5.11
CA ASP A 196 10.48 3.55 -5.71
C ASP A 196 9.40 4.18 -4.80
N LEU A 197 9.48 5.50 -4.66
CA LEU A 197 8.50 6.34 -3.96
C LEU A 197 7.06 6.21 -4.51
N SER A 198 6.89 5.99 -5.82
CA SER A 198 5.55 5.91 -6.42
C SER A 198 4.80 4.69 -5.91
N ARG A 199 5.50 3.56 -5.79
CA ARG A 199 4.95 2.33 -5.19
C ARG A 199 4.50 2.55 -3.75
N TRP A 200 5.30 3.23 -2.93
CA TRP A 200 4.95 3.49 -1.52
C TRP A 200 3.75 4.44 -1.38
N TYR A 201 3.66 5.46 -2.23
CA TYR A 201 2.49 6.34 -2.29
C TYR A 201 1.24 5.58 -2.70
N PHE A 202 1.35 4.74 -3.73
CA PHE A 202 0.28 3.86 -4.17
C PHE A 202 -0.17 2.91 -3.05
N LEU A 203 0.74 2.26 -2.33
CA LEU A 203 0.42 1.34 -1.24
C LEU A 203 -0.25 2.06 -0.06
N SER A 204 0.21 3.26 0.29
CA SER A 204 -0.42 4.10 1.32
C SER A 204 -1.86 4.47 0.93
N LEU A 205 -2.07 4.89 -0.32
CA LEU A 205 -3.39 5.25 -0.84
C LEU A 205 -4.32 4.05 -0.88
N SER A 206 -3.85 2.93 -1.41
CA SER A 206 -4.60 1.67 -1.50
C SER A 206 -5.03 1.18 -0.12
N SER A 207 -4.10 1.19 0.84
CA SER A 207 -4.37 0.74 2.21
C SER A 207 -5.42 1.61 2.90
N LEU A 208 -5.30 2.94 2.79
CA LEU A 208 -6.31 3.88 3.29
C LEU A 208 -7.67 3.65 2.63
N THR A 209 -7.74 3.52 1.32
CA THR A 209 -8.99 3.33 0.59
C THR A 209 -9.67 2.03 1.01
N VAL A 210 -8.93 0.92 1.10
CA VAL A 210 -9.47 -0.36 1.53
C VAL A 210 -10.02 -0.28 2.95
N VAL A 211 -9.25 0.29 3.89
CA VAL A 211 -9.68 0.42 5.29
C VAL A 211 -10.90 1.32 5.41
N PHE A 212 -10.94 2.43 4.67
CA PHE A 212 -12.09 3.32 4.63
C PHE A 212 -13.34 2.58 4.13
N VAL A 213 -13.23 1.78 3.06
CA VAL A 213 -14.33 0.96 2.54
C VAL A 213 -14.78 -0.07 3.58
N ILE A 214 -13.86 -0.76 4.26
CA ILE A 214 -14.19 -1.73 5.33
C ILE A 214 -14.99 -1.05 6.45
N ILE A 215 -14.58 0.14 6.88
CA ILE A 215 -15.26 0.91 7.93
C ILE A 215 -16.65 1.34 7.46
N LEU A 216 -16.78 1.86 6.24
CA LEU A 216 -18.08 2.24 5.67
C LEU A 216 -19.03 1.05 5.59
N ILE A 217 -18.55 -0.14 5.21
CA ILE A 217 -19.36 -1.36 5.20
C ILE A 217 -19.80 -1.73 6.62
N HIS A 218 -18.88 -1.65 7.60
CA HIS A 218 -19.16 -2.02 8.99
C HIS A 218 -20.24 -1.14 9.63
N TYR A 219 -20.19 0.17 9.39
CA TYR A 219 -21.10 1.14 9.99
C TYR A 219 -22.33 1.49 9.11
N ARG A 220 -22.52 0.78 7.98
CA ARG A 220 -23.60 1.05 6.99
C ARG A 220 -25.00 1.22 7.61
N THR A 221 -25.31 0.46 8.66
CA THR A 221 -26.63 0.48 9.33
C THR A 221 -26.79 1.61 10.35
N THR A 222 -25.69 2.22 10.80
CA THR A 222 -25.70 3.32 11.79
C THR A 222 -25.74 4.70 11.10
N PHE A 223 -25.45 4.75 9.80
CA PHE A 223 -25.30 5.99 9.04
C PHE A 223 -26.57 6.53 8.38
N THR A 224 -27.73 5.92 8.62
CA THR A 224 -29.01 6.36 8.06
C THR A 224 -29.54 7.67 8.66
N GLU A 225 -29.04 8.09 9.82
CA GLU A 225 -29.63 9.23 10.57
C GLU A 225 -28.90 10.58 10.43
N ILE A 226 -27.78 10.69 9.72
CA ILE A 226 -26.96 11.92 9.79
C ILE A 226 -26.58 12.45 8.41
N PHE A 227 -27.31 13.47 7.96
CA PHE A 227 -27.03 14.29 6.76
C PHE A 227 -25.59 14.85 6.75
N SER A 228 -24.98 15.06 7.93
CA SER A 228 -23.58 15.52 8.06
C SER A 228 -22.51 14.47 7.69
N ILE A 229 -22.86 13.18 7.72
CA ILE A 229 -21.92 12.11 7.35
C ILE A 229 -21.79 12.02 5.84
N GLN A 230 -22.89 12.19 5.10
CA GLN A 230 -22.86 12.23 3.65
C GLN A 230 -22.02 13.41 3.13
N SER A 231 -22.19 14.61 3.70
CA SER A 231 -21.38 15.78 3.32
C SER A 231 -19.91 15.62 3.70
N THR A 232 -19.60 15.04 4.86
CA THR A 232 -18.20 14.76 5.26
C THR A 232 -17.53 13.75 4.34
N VAL A 233 -18.26 12.71 3.92
CA VAL A 233 -17.77 11.71 2.97
C VAL A 233 -17.58 12.34 1.59
N ILE A 234 -18.51 13.17 1.11
CA ILE A 234 -18.38 13.88 -0.17
C ILE A 234 -17.19 14.85 -0.16
N LEU A 235 -17.01 15.62 0.92
CA LEU A 235 -15.87 16.53 1.10
C LEU A 235 -14.54 15.76 1.13
N TYR A 236 -14.50 14.62 1.82
CA TYR A 236 -13.36 13.72 1.77
C TYR A 236 -13.06 13.25 0.35
N PHE A 237 -14.08 12.95 -0.46
CA PHE A 237 -13.88 12.53 -1.84
C PHE A 237 -13.39 13.64 -2.75
N ILE A 238 -13.96 14.84 -2.64
CA ILE A 238 -13.45 16.01 -3.36
C ILE A 238 -11.99 16.24 -2.99
N PHE A 239 -11.67 16.15 -1.70
CA PHE A 239 -10.32 16.31 -1.21
C PHE A 239 -9.36 15.21 -1.70
N TYR A 240 -9.80 13.95 -1.68
CA TYR A 240 -9.08 12.79 -2.21
C TYR A 240 -8.77 12.94 -3.70
N ILE A 241 -9.76 13.35 -4.51
CA ILE A 241 -9.58 13.60 -5.95
C ILE A 241 -8.58 14.73 -6.16
N LEU A 242 -8.74 15.87 -5.49
CA LEU A 242 -7.83 17.01 -5.63
C LEU A 242 -6.39 16.64 -5.27
N LEU A 243 -6.20 15.82 -4.25
CA LEU A 243 -4.89 15.33 -3.84
C LEU A 243 -4.24 14.42 -4.87
N ILE A 244 -4.99 13.43 -5.36
CA ILE A 244 -4.41 12.43 -6.26
C ILE A 244 -4.20 13.02 -7.65
N SER A 245 -5.05 13.95 -8.09
CA SER A 245 -4.82 14.70 -9.34
C SER A 245 -3.50 15.48 -9.35
N ASN A 246 -2.95 15.80 -8.17
CA ASN A 246 -1.66 16.47 -8.02
C ASN A 246 -0.51 15.50 -7.67
N MET A 247 -0.77 14.21 -7.51
CA MET A 247 0.27 13.22 -7.22
C MET A 247 0.81 12.61 -8.49
N HIS A 248 2.12 12.81 -8.71
CA HIS A 248 2.78 12.26 -9.86
C HIS A 248 3.36 10.87 -9.62
N LEU A 249 2.54 9.82 -9.81
CA LEU A 249 3.02 8.44 -9.80
C LEU A 249 3.74 8.11 -11.12
N ARG A 250 5.00 7.67 -11.02
CA ARG A 250 5.79 7.15 -12.15
C ARG A 250 5.64 5.63 -12.18
N TYR A 251 5.35 5.09 -13.36
CA TYR A 251 5.28 3.65 -13.61
C TYR A 251 6.68 3.08 -13.86
N PHE A 252 6.84 1.77 -13.68
CA PHE A 252 8.15 1.11 -13.81
C PHE A 252 8.74 1.17 -15.22
N ASP A 253 7.90 1.25 -16.24
CA ASP A 253 8.26 1.43 -17.65
C ASP A 253 8.64 2.88 -18.02
N GLY A 254 8.64 3.79 -17.03
CA GLY A 254 8.94 5.20 -17.21
C GLY A 254 7.75 6.04 -17.68
N TYR A 255 6.59 5.42 -17.93
CA TYR A 255 5.37 6.15 -18.22
C TYR A 255 4.83 6.86 -16.97
N LYS A 256 3.95 7.83 -17.19
CA LYS A 256 3.27 8.59 -16.14
C LYS A 256 1.77 8.53 -16.40
N HIS A 257 0.98 8.48 -15.33
CA HIS A 257 -0.46 8.71 -15.41
C HIS A 257 -0.72 10.02 -16.19
N ARG A 258 -1.74 10.00 -17.05
CA ARG A 258 -2.22 11.23 -17.69
C ARG A 258 -2.77 12.15 -16.58
N PRO A 259 -2.49 13.46 -16.61
CA PRO A 259 -3.06 14.38 -15.64
C PRO A 259 -4.59 14.37 -15.76
N MET A 260 -5.30 14.60 -14.66
CA MET A 260 -6.75 14.75 -14.66
C MET A 260 -7.14 16.22 -14.71
N ASN A 261 -6.86 16.87 -15.84
CA ASN A 261 -7.31 18.24 -16.08
C ASN A 261 -8.14 18.33 -17.37
N LEU A 262 -8.87 19.44 -17.51
CA LEU A 262 -9.75 19.70 -18.67
C LEU A 262 -9.00 19.67 -20.01
N ASN A 263 -7.72 20.03 -20.02
CA ASN A 263 -6.91 20.05 -21.25
C ASN A 263 -6.54 18.63 -21.68
N SER A 264 -6.12 17.79 -20.74
CA SER A 264 -5.84 16.37 -21.00
C SER A 264 -7.07 15.57 -21.43
N LEU A 265 -8.27 15.91 -20.93
CA LEU A 265 -9.51 15.26 -21.38
C LEU A 265 -9.84 15.58 -22.85
N LYS A 266 -9.58 16.83 -23.28
CA LYS A 266 -9.74 17.25 -24.68
C LYS A 266 -8.72 16.59 -25.62
N GLU A 267 -7.54 16.23 -25.12
CA GLU A 267 -6.54 15.48 -25.89
C GLU A 267 -6.91 14.01 -26.07
N VAL A 268 -7.49 13.38 -25.03
CA VAL A 268 -7.99 11.99 -25.12
C VAL A 268 -9.07 11.87 -26.19
N GLU A 269 -10.00 12.82 -26.27
CA GLU A 269 -11.04 12.84 -27.31
C GLU A 269 -10.44 12.83 -28.73
N LYS A 270 -9.28 13.45 -28.94
CA LYS A 270 -8.60 13.47 -30.25
C LYS A 270 -7.84 12.19 -30.57
N GLU A 271 -7.29 11.51 -29.56
CA GLU A 271 -6.50 10.29 -29.75
C GLU A 271 -7.35 9.01 -29.76
N PHE A 272 -8.43 8.96 -28.98
CA PHE A 272 -9.23 7.74 -28.79
C PHE A 272 -9.94 7.27 -30.07
N PHE A 273 -10.24 8.20 -30.99
CA PHE A 273 -10.82 7.90 -32.30
C PHE A 273 -9.77 7.72 -33.41
N ARG A 274 -8.47 7.82 -33.11
CA ARG A 274 -7.43 7.50 -34.09
C ARG A 274 -7.16 6.00 -34.05
N ILE A 275 -7.69 5.30 -35.05
CA ILE A 275 -7.26 3.95 -35.38
C ILE A 275 -5.76 4.04 -35.71
N PRO A 276 -4.88 3.25 -35.05
CA PRO A 276 -3.46 3.28 -35.36
C PRO A 276 -3.26 2.81 -36.79
N THR A 277 -2.90 3.73 -37.68
CA THR A 277 -2.41 3.40 -39.02
C THR A 277 -0.99 2.90 -38.87
N ARG A 278 -0.78 1.62 -39.22
CA ARG A 278 0.56 1.01 -39.35
C ARG A 278 1.38 1.70 -40.43
#